data_AF-A0A8S9Z9Z9-F1
#
_entry.id   AF-A0A8S9Z9Z9-F1
#
_cell.length_a   1.000
_cell.length_b   1.000
_cell.length_c   1.000
_cell.angle_alpha   90.00
_cell.angle_beta   90.00
_cell.angle_gamma   90.00
#
_symmetry.space_group_name_H-M   'P 1'
#
loop_
_entity.id
_entity.type
_entity.pdbx_description
1 polymer ?
#
loop_
_entity_poly.entity_id
_entity_poly.type
_entity_poly.pdbx_seq_one_letter_code
_entity_poly.pdbx_strand_id
1 'polypeptide(L)'
;MIRCIFCINYDDYNNLSTFGCEMGERVKMCLGNFCYMRQHKRPEYFLYTSGCINLTLNGMAAIRNNIAIALINEDNNNELNREKRLRILNKKYKQNFIRNEKKNKKTTQVCEVGQNVNTCICTNRHLCNNVTIVEPYIEFTDNVFNGINFDELAHFR
;
A
#
# COMPACT_ATOMS: atom_id res chain seq x y z
N MET A 1 18.06 -3.54 1.17
CA MET A 1 16.87 -3.75 2.01
C MET A 1 16.56 -2.47 2.76
N ILE A 2 15.29 -2.18 2.99
CA ILE A 2 14.78 -1.01 3.71
C ILE A 2 14.49 -1.43 5.15
N ARG A 3 14.87 -0.59 6.11
CA ARG A 3 14.46 -0.74 7.52
C ARG A 3 13.04 -0.20 7.64
N CYS A 4 12.11 -0.98 8.13
CA CYS A 4 10.73 -0.56 8.35
C CYS A 4 10.44 -0.49 9.84
N ILE A 5 9.58 0.43 10.24
CA ILE A 5 8.99 0.40 11.58
C ILE A 5 8.13 -0.86 11.66
N PHE A 6 8.32 -1.62 12.75
CA PHE A 6 7.58 -2.84 13.06
C PHE A 6 6.80 -2.61 14.35
N CYS A 7 5.50 -2.35 14.24
CA CYS A 7 4.70 -1.90 15.37
C CYS A 7 3.21 -2.20 15.21
N ILE A 8 2.52 -2.18 16.36
CA ILE A 8 1.08 -2.32 16.47
C ILE A 8 0.52 -1.21 17.36
N ASN A 9 -0.51 -0.53 16.88
CA ASN A 9 -1.40 0.28 17.70
C ASN A 9 -2.77 -0.41 17.72
N TYR A 10 -3.27 -0.74 18.89
CA TYR A 10 -4.58 -1.35 19.07
C TYR A 10 -5.32 -0.62 20.19
N ASP A 11 -6.62 -0.42 19.99
CA ASP A 11 -7.52 0.17 20.96
C ASP A 11 -8.90 -0.46 20.77
N ASP A 12 -9.40 -1.16 21.78
CA ASP A 12 -10.71 -1.83 21.77
C ASP A 12 -11.86 -0.94 22.25
N TYR A 13 -11.58 0.33 22.56
CA TYR A 13 -12.51 1.29 23.15
C TYR A 13 -13.15 0.85 24.48
N ASN A 14 -12.68 -0.24 25.09
CA ASN A 14 -13.19 -0.88 26.30
C ASN A 14 -12.10 -1.06 27.38
N ASN A 15 -11.05 -0.23 27.31
CA ASN A 15 -9.90 -0.12 28.22
C ASN A 15 -8.69 -1.03 27.91
N LEU A 16 -8.68 -1.78 26.81
CA LEU A 16 -7.46 -2.44 26.33
C LEU A 16 -6.87 -1.65 25.16
N SER A 17 -5.72 -1.02 25.40
CA SER A 17 -4.97 -0.32 24.38
C SER A 17 -3.48 -0.66 24.44
N THR A 18 -2.84 -0.67 23.26
CA THR A 18 -1.40 -0.76 23.09
C THR A 18 -0.96 0.23 22.03
N PHE A 19 0.05 1.05 22.33
CA PHE A 19 0.59 2.06 21.44
C PHE A 19 2.05 1.76 21.14
N GLY A 20 2.29 0.93 20.12
CA GLY A 20 3.63 0.47 19.73
C GLY A 20 4.29 1.30 18.63
N CYS A 21 3.55 2.20 17.96
CA CYS A 21 4.02 2.97 16.81
C CYS A 21 4.49 4.39 17.16
N GLU A 22 4.48 4.76 18.44
CA GLU A 22 4.98 6.07 18.89
C GLU A 22 6.49 6.17 18.68
N MET A 23 6.94 7.28 18.07
CA MET A 23 8.35 7.51 17.73
C MET A 23 9.15 7.79 19.02
N GLY A 24 9.81 6.76 19.56
CA GLY A 24 10.73 6.85 20.70
C GLY A 24 11.89 5.85 20.60
N GLU A 25 12.78 5.81 21.60
CA GLU A 25 13.99 4.97 21.58
C GLU A 25 13.75 3.45 21.50
N ARG A 26 12.48 3.00 21.60
CA ARG A 26 12.11 1.57 21.69
C ARG A 26 11.36 1.03 20.47
N VAL A 27 11.25 1.80 19.38
CA VAL A 27 10.52 1.33 18.18
C VAL A 27 11.24 0.13 17.56
N LYS A 28 10.56 -1.02 17.52
CA LYS A 28 11.08 -2.20 16.84
C LYS A 28 11.16 -1.94 15.34
N MET A 29 12.18 -2.53 14.71
CA MET A 29 12.41 -2.41 13.28
C MET A 29 12.54 -3.79 12.66
N CYS A 30 12.17 -3.91 11.40
CA CYS A 30 12.45 -5.10 10.60
C CYS A 30 13.00 -4.72 9.21
N LEU A 31 13.55 -5.69 8.48
CA LEU A 31 14.20 -5.47 7.19
C LEU A 31 13.40 -6.13 6.06
N GLY A 32 12.98 -5.34 5.08
CA GLY A 32 12.27 -5.80 3.89
C GLY A 32 12.78 -5.17 2.60
N ASN A 33 12.16 -5.48 1.47
CA ASN A 33 12.29 -4.68 0.25
C ASN A 33 11.13 -3.70 0.05
N PHE A 34 10.10 -3.77 0.88
CA PHE A 34 9.05 -2.75 1.05
C PHE A 34 8.67 -2.65 2.53
N CYS A 35 8.13 -1.49 2.92
CA CYS A 35 7.40 -1.36 4.17
C CYS A 35 5.90 -1.40 3.89
N TYR A 36 5.11 -1.84 4.86
CA TYR A 36 3.66 -1.83 4.78
C TYR A 36 3.03 -1.15 6.00
N MET A 37 1.85 -0.59 5.78
CA MET A 37 0.92 -0.08 6.79
C MET A 37 -0.43 -0.74 6.57
N ARG A 38 -1.11 -1.16 7.64
CA ARG A 38 -2.48 -1.65 7.58
C ARG A 38 -3.30 -1.01 8.69
N GLN A 39 -4.47 -0.51 8.34
CA GLN A 39 -5.45 0.04 9.27
C GLN A 39 -6.75 -0.72 9.11
N HIS A 40 -7.18 -1.43 10.15
CA HIS A 40 -8.47 -2.09 10.21
C HIS A 40 -9.51 -1.10 10.72
N LYS A 41 -10.61 -1.00 9.99
CA LYS A 41 -11.76 -0.14 10.26
C LYS A 41 -12.87 -1.01 10.85
N ARG A 42 -12.90 -1.16 12.17
CA ARG A 42 -13.99 -1.84 12.88
C ARG A 42 -14.69 -0.87 13.81
N PRO A 43 -16.02 -0.97 13.96
CA PRO A 43 -16.74 -0.19 14.96
C PRO A 43 -16.27 -0.45 16.39
N GLU A 44 -15.86 -1.69 16.68
CA GLU A 44 -15.55 -2.16 18.02
C GLU A 44 -14.09 -1.94 18.41
N TYR A 45 -13.19 -1.74 17.45
CA TYR A 45 -11.77 -1.53 17.75
C TYR A 45 -11.05 -0.80 16.61
N PHE A 46 -10.00 -0.09 16.97
CA PHE A 46 -8.97 0.40 16.06
C PHE A 46 -7.78 -0.56 16.10
N LEU A 47 -7.30 -0.97 14.92
CA LEU A 47 -6.04 -1.70 14.79
C LEU A 47 -5.23 -1.13 13.64
N TYR A 48 -4.05 -0.65 13.95
CA TYR A 48 -3.03 -0.25 13.00
C TYR A 48 -1.79 -1.12 13.18
N THR A 49 -1.31 -1.70 12.09
CA THR A 49 -0.05 -2.45 12.06
C THR A 49 0.87 -1.87 11.00
N SER A 50 2.16 -1.92 11.25
CA SER A 50 3.15 -1.59 10.23
C SER A 50 4.36 -2.49 10.34
N GLY A 51 4.97 -2.82 9.21
CA GLY A 51 6.07 -3.74 9.17
C GLY A 51 6.83 -3.70 7.85
N CYS A 52 7.60 -4.75 7.61
CA CYS A 52 8.35 -4.99 6.39
C CYS A 52 7.77 -6.19 5.65
N ILE A 53 7.93 -6.16 4.35
CA ILE A 53 7.58 -7.28 3.48
C ILE A 53 8.72 -7.50 2.48
N ASN A 54 8.91 -8.76 2.10
CA ASN A 54 9.86 -9.17 1.07
C ASN A 54 9.08 -9.64 -0.16
N LEU A 55 8.70 -8.70 -1.02
CA LEU A 55 8.01 -8.99 -2.28
C LEU A 55 8.96 -9.66 -3.27
N THR A 56 8.54 -10.79 -3.83
CA THR A 56 9.25 -11.42 -4.94
C THR A 56 9.10 -10.60 -6.22
N LEU A 57 9.91 -10.92 -7.25
CA LEU A 57 9.73 -10.33 -8.59
C LEU A 57 8.30 -10.54 -9.12
N ASN A 58 7.73 -11.73 -8.88
CA ASN A 58 6.37 -12.06 -9.26
C ASN A 58 5.34 -11.25 -8.46
N GLY A 59 5.54 -11.07 -7.15
CA GLY A 59 4.67 -10.24 -6.32
C GLY A 59 4.66 -8.78 -6.78
N MET A 60 5.84 -8.21 -7.07
CA MET A 60 5.93 -6.85 -7.62
C MET A 60 5.28 -6.75 -9.01
N ALA A 61 5.43 -7.76 -9.86
CA ALA A 61 4.78 -7.79 -11.18
C ALA A 61 3.24 -7.89 -11.05
N ALA A 62 2.75 -8.71 -10.13
CA ALA A 62 1.32 -8.85 -9.85
C ALA A 62 0.70 -7.52 -9.40
N ILE A 63 1.32 -6.82 -8.45
CA ILE A 63 0.85 -5.49 -8.00
C ILE A 63 0.81 -4.50 -9.16
N ARG A 64 1.86 -4.45 -10.00
CA ARG A 64 1.89 -3.58 -11.18
C ARG A 64 0.77 -3.91 -12.17
N ASN A 65 0.48 -5.20 -12.38
CA ASN A 65 -0.60 -5.63 -13.25
C ASN A 65 -1.98 -5.28 -12.67
N ASN A 66 -2.18 -5.47 -11.37
CA ASN A 66 -3.45 -5.11 -10.72
C ASN A 66 -3.70 -3.60 -10.77
N ILE A 67 -2.66 -2.78 -10.53
CA ILE A 67 -2.72 -1.33 -10.73
C ILE A 67 -3.08 -0.99 -12.18
N ALA A 68 -2.48 -1.67 -13.16
CA ALA A 68 -2.80 -1.47 -14.56
C ALA A 68 -4.29 -1.71 -14.83
N ILE A 69 -4.84 -2.80 -14.29
CA ILE A 69 -6.24 -3.19 -14.44
C ILE A 69 -7.16 -2.18 -13.75
N ALA A 70 -6.85 -1.75 -12.54
CA ALA A 70 -7.62 -0.75 -11.80
C ALA A 70 -7.75 0.57 -12.59
N LEU A 71 -6.62 1.07 -13.11
CA LEU A 71 -6.61 2.27 -13.95
C LEU A 71 -7.41 2.11 -15.25
N ILE A 72 -7.43 0.90 -15.84
CA ILE A 72 -8.24 0.60 -17.03
C ILE A 72 -9.74 0.61 -16.70
N ASN A 73 -10.12 0.10 -15.52
CA ASN A 73 -11.51 0.05 -15.09
C ASN A 73 -12.06 1.45 -14.80
N GLU A 74 -11.28 2.34 -14.20
CA GLU A 74 -11.64 3.75 -14.03
C GLU A 74 -11.91 4.44 -15.39
N ASP A 75 -11.08 4.16 -16.41
CA ASP A 75 -11.24 4.69 -17.77
C ASP A 75 -12.43 4.07 -18.54
N ASN A 76 -12.87 2.85 -18.21
CA ASN A 76 -13.95 2.14 -18.90
C ASN A 76 -15.36 2.63 -18.54
N ASN A 77 -15.51 3.47 -17.51
CA ASN A 77 -16.74 4.25 -17.29
C ASN A 77 -16.96 5.34 -18.35
N ASN A 78 -16.02 5.53 -19.29
CA ASN A 78 -16.23 6.23 -20.55
C ASN A 78 -16.10 5.22 -21.71
N GLU A 79 -17.19 4.93 -22.41
CA GLU A 79 -17.28 3.97 -23.52
C GLU A 79 -16.30 4.26 -24.69
N LEU A 80 -15.69 3.21 -25.27
CA LEU A 80 -15.62 2.92 -26.72
C LEU A 80 -14.54 1.87 -27.09
N ASN A 81 -14.99 0.77 -27.71
CA ASN A 81 -14.29 -0.25 -28.53
C ASN A 81 -13.02 -0.96 -28.00
N ARG A 82 -13.24 -2.20 -27.52
CA ARG A 82 -12.36 -3.09 -26.74
C ARG A 82 -11.04 -3.50 -27.44
N GLU A 83 -11.02 -3.72 -28.76
CA GLU A 83 -9.80 -4.24 -29.44
C GLU A 83 -8.84 -3.16 -29.97
N LYS A 84 -9.36 -2.03 -30.45
CA LYS A 84 -8.54 -0.85 -30.77
C LYS A 84 -8.00 -0.19 -29.51
N ARG A 85 -8.76 -0.23 -28.39
CA ARG A 85 -8.30 0.23 -27.07
C ARG A 85 -7.11 -0.55 -26.56
N LEU A 86 -7.07 -1.89 -26.56
CA LEU A 86 -5.94 -2.66 -26.02
C LEU A 86 -4.58 -2.31 -26.68
N ARG A 87 -4.56 -2.06 -27.99
CA ARG A 87 -3.33 -1.66 -28.70
C ARG A 87 -2.93 -0.22 -28.44
N ILE A 88 -3.91 0.69 -28.35
CA ILE A 88 -3.67 2.09 -28.00
C ILE A 88 -3.30 2.20 -26.52
N LEU A 89 -3.93 1.45 -25.61
CA LEU A 89 -3.60 1.33 -24.19
C LEU A 89 -2.18 0.85 -24.04
N ASN A 90 -1.71 -0.22 -24.70
CA ASN A 90 -0.29 -0.59 -24.56
C ASN A 90 0.69 0.51 -25.03
N LYS A 91 0.34 1.31 -26.05
CA LYS A 91 1.15 2.45 -26.54
C LYS A 91 1.05 3.69 -25.62
N LYS A 92 -0.15 3.99 -25.11
CA LYS A 92 -0.48 5.07 -24.19
C LYS A 92 -0.05 4.74 -22.77
N TYR A 93 0.02 3.47 -22.38
CA TYR A 93 0.56 2.95 -21.13
C TYR A 93 2.07 3.11 -21.15
N LYS A 94 2.75 2.80 -22.27
CA LYS A 94 4.19 3.09 -22.40
C LYS A 94 4.48 4.60 -22.36
N GLN A 95 3.67 5.44 -23.01
CA GLN A 95 3.86 6.90 -23.02
C GLN A 95 3.39 7.59 -21.72
N ASN A 96 2.31 7.14 -21.09
CA ASN A 96 1.80 7.64 -19.81
C ASN A 96 2.60 7.07 -18.64
N PHE A 97 3.19 5.88 -18.73
CA PHE A 97 4.17 5.41 -17.75
C PHE A 97 5.41 6.31 -17.78
N ILE A 98 5.90 6.71 -18.96
CA ILE A 98 7.03 7.64 -19.11
C ILE A 98 6.67 9.09 -18.73
N ARG A 99 5.44 9.54 -19.03
CA ARG A 99 4.95 10.90 -18.70
C ARG A 99 4.53 11.01 -17.23
N ASN A 100 3.95 9.94 -16.67
CA ASN A 100 3.70 9.79 -15.25
C ASN A 100 4.99 9.50 -14.50
N GLU A 101 6.04 8.87 -15.04
CA GLU A 101 7.37 8.82 -14.37
C GLU A 101 7.91 10.22 -14.06
N LYS A 102 7.64 11.21 -14.91
CA LYS A 102 8.03 12.61 -14.65
C LYS A 102 7.15 13.31 -13.61
N LYS A 103 5.91 12.85 -13.37
CA LYS A 103 4.98 13.36 -12.31
C LYS A 103 5.01 12.53 -11.01
N ASN A 104 5.31 11.23 -11.12
CA ASN A 104 5.44 10.15 -10.13
C ASN A 104 6.85 10.02 -9.55
N LYS A 105 7.77 10.92 -9.92
CA LYS A 105 9.05 11.04 -9.21
C LYS A 105 8.90 11.38 -7.72
N LYS A 106 7.68 11.75 -7.28
CA LYS A 106 7.36 12.09 -5.89
C LYS A 106 6.48 11.07 -5.16
N THR A 107 5.72 10.20 -5.84
CA THR A 107 4.83 9.25 -5.15
C THR A 107 5.65 8.13 -4.53
N THR A 108 5.62 8.07 -3.20
CA THR A 108 6.45 7.15 -2.41
C THR A 108 5.67 5.96 -1.87
N GLN A 109 4.34 6.00 -2.04
CA GLN A 109 3.39 5.07 -1.44
C GLN A 109 2.22 4.73 -2.38
N VAL A 110 1.82 3.45 -2.38
CA VAL A 110 0.62 2.94 -3.03
C VAL A 110 -0.29 2.36 -1.96
N CYS A 111 -1.58 2.69 -2.02
CA CYS A 111 -2.58 2.30 -1.04
C CYS A 111 -3.78 1.62 -1.71
N GLU A 112 -4.27 0.58 -1.06
CA GLU A 112 -5.53 -0.10 -1.31
C GLU A 112 -6.50 0.30 -0.21
N VAL A 113 -7.61 0.93 -0.58
CA VAL A 113 -8.63 1.44 0.34
C VAL A 113 -9.83 0.50 0.31
N GLY A 114 -9.85 -0.44 1.24
CA GLY A 114 -10.97 -1.34 1.42
C GLY A 114 -12.03 -0.81 2.38
N GLN A 115 -13.19 -1.49 2.40
CA GLN A 115 -14.28 -1.20 3.33
C GLN A 115 -13.84 -1.42 4.79
N ASN A 116 -13.16 -2.55 5.06
CA ASN A 116 -12.78 -2.94 6.42
C ASN A 116 -11.29 -2.75 6.71
N VAL A 117 -10.45 -2.62 5.69
CA VAL A 117 -8.99 -2.52 5.86
C VAL A 117 -8.43 -1.57 4.80
N ASN A 118 -7.60 -0.63 5.22
CA ASN A 118 -6.68 0.09 4.34
C ASN A 118 -5.33 -0.59 4.40
N THR A 119 -4.69 -0.79 3.26
CA THR A 119 -3.34 -1.33 3.18
C THR A 119 -2.50 -0.39 2.34
N CYS A 120 -1.26 -0.12 2.72
CA CYS A 120 -0.33 0.65 1.89
C CYS A 120 1.05 -0.01 1.87
N ILE A 121 1.77 0.14 0.75
CA ILE A 121 3.17 -0.24 0.60
C ILE A 121 4.01 0.90 0.02
N CYS A 122 5.30 0.84 0.29
CA CYS A 122 6.24 1.91 -0.04
C CYS A 122 7.69 1.41 0.03
N THR A 123 8.62 2.20 -0.49
CA THR A 123 10.06 1.89 -0.46
C THR A 123 10.87 2.81 0.45
N ASN A 124 10.25 3.82 1.08
CA ASN A 124 10.98 4.78 1.92
C ASN A 124 10.47 4.76 3.36
N ARG A 125 11.33 4.32 4.28
CA ARG A 125 11.06 4.27 5.72
C ARG A 125 10.64 5.60 6.33
N HIS A 126 11.26 6.70 5.92
CA HIS A 126 11.03 7.99 6.56
C HIS A 126 9.67 8.58 6.19
N LEU A 127 9.14 8.09 5.08
CA LEU A 127 7.94 8.60 4.43
C LEU A 127 6.75 7.69 4.68
N CYS A 128 7.02 6.40 4.82
CA CYS A 128 6.03 5.37 5.01
C CYS A 128 6.11 4.76 6.39
N ASN A 129 4.97 4.29 6.90
CA ASN A 129 4.78 3.88 8.29
C ASN A 129 4.90 5.03 9.30
N ASN A 130 5.10 6.27 8.83
CA ASN A 130 4.99 7.43 9.67
C ASN A 130 3.55 7.97 9.63
N VAL A 131 2.77 7.63 10.66
CA VAL A 131 1.36 8.05 10.77
C VAL A 131 1.19 9.58 10.85
N THR A 132 2.26 10.33 11.10
CA THR A 132 2.21 11.80 11.15
C THR A 132 2.52 12.46 9.81
N ILE A 133 2.97 11.71 8.80
CA ILE A 133 3.34 12.25 7.49
C ILE A 133 2.36 11.76 6.44
N VAL A 134 1.61 12.71 5.86
CA VAL A 134 0.74 12.50 4.69
C VAL A 134 1.58 12.75 3.44
N GLU A 135 2.49 11.84 3.15
CA GLU A 135 3.29 11.86 1.94
C GLU A 135 2.43 11.63 0.69
N PRO A 136 2.88 12.04 -0.51
CA PRO A 136 2.15 11.80 -1.74
C PRO A 136 1.94 10.29 -1.98
N TYR A 137 0.71 9.85 -1.81
CA TYR A 137 0.26 8.48 -2.05
C TYR A 137 -0.67 8.40 -3.28
N ILE A 138 -0.85 7.20 -3.80
CA ILE A 138 -1.90 6.88 -4.76
C ILE A 138 -2.82 5.84 -4.11
N GLU A 139 -4.13 6.10 -4.12
CA GLU A 139 -5.16 5.20 -3.60
C GLU A 139 -5.87 4.46 -4.72
N PHE A 140 -6.19 3.20 -4.47
CA PHE A 140 -7.03 2.35 -5.30
C PHE A 140 -8.14 1.76 -4.44
N THR A 141 -9.37 1.80 -4.90
CA THR A 141 -10.49 1.07 -4.28
C THR A 141 -10.56 -0.39 -4.75
N ASP A 142 -9.89 -0.70 -5.85
CA ASP A 142 -9.67 -2.06 -6.36
C ASP A 142 -8.60 -2.81 -5.56
N ASN A 143 -8.68 -4.15 -5.58
CA ASN A 143 -7.73 -5.03 -4.91
C ASN A 143 -6.38 -5.10 -5.65
N VAL A 144 -5.49 -4.15 -5.38
CA VAL A 144 -4.14 -4.09 -5.96
C VAL A 144 -3.13 -5.01 -5.27
N PHE A 145 -3.36 -5.39 -4.01
CA PHE A 145 -2.49 -6.26 -3.22
C PHE A 145 -3.00 -7.70 -3.10
N ASN A 146 -3.92 -8.12 -3.97
CA ASN A 146 -4.39 -9.50 -3.99
C ASN A 146 -3.21 -10.50 -4.14
N GLY A 147 -3.20 -11.53 -3.28
CA GLY A 147 -2.14 -12.54 -3.25
C GLY A 147 -0.85 -12.11 -2.53
N ILE A 148 -0.81 -10.93 -1.92
CA ILE A 148 0.31 -10.48 -1.09
C ILE A 148 0.04 -10.86 0.37
N ASN A 149 0.97 -11.59 0.98
CA ASN A 149 0.89 -11.96 2.38
C ASN A 149 1.53 -10.87 3.27
N PHE A 150 0.72 -10.24 4.10
CA PHE A 150 1.18 -9.33 5.16
C PHE A 150 1.13 -10.11 6.47
N ASP A 151 2.28 -10.49 7.02
CA ASP A 151 2.38 -11.27 8.26
C ASP A 151 2.10 -10.38 9.50
N GLU A 152 0.85 -9.94 9.64
CA GLU A 152 0.41 -9.12 10.77
C GLU A 152 0.52 -9.89 12.10
N LEU A 153 0.39 -11.22 12.06
CA LEU A 153 0.50 -12.08 13.24
C LEU A 153 1.89 -12.08 13.86
N ALA A 154 2.93 -11.73 13.10
CA ALA A 154 4.28 -11.57 13.64
C ALA A 154 4.36 -10.55 14.79
N HIS A 155 3.40 -9.62 14.92
CA HIS A 155 3.36 -8.65 16.02
C HIS A 155 2.98 -9.27 17.37
N PHE A 156 2.39 -10.46 17.37
CA PHE A 156 1.89 -11.16 18.56
C PHE A 156 2.77 -12.34 18.98
N ARG A 157 3.86 -12.61 18.27
CA ARG A 157 4.85 -13.65 18.56
C ARG A 157 6.06 -13.07 19.27
#